data_AF-A0A9C8C3U9-F1
#
_entry.id   AF-A0A9C8C3U9-F1
#
_cell.length_a   1.000
_cell.length_b   1.000
_cell.length_c   1.000
_cell.angle_alpha   90.00
_cell.angle_beta   90.00
_cell.angle_gamma   90.00
#
_symmetry.space_group_name_H-M   'P 1'
#
loop_
_entity.id
_entity.type
_entity.pdbx_description
1 polymer ?
#
loop_
_entity_poly.entity_id
_entity_poly.type
_entity_poly.pdbx_seq_one_letter_code
_entity_poly.pdbx_strand_id
1 'polypeptide(L)'
;MKEKSAKNGGKTYRILYHSIALFFLLGFTVFLFKPFLEAGFPSGFDSIGHCFKVKYIADTLIKYGRFVDWWEPWYCGHHLLLFYPPLSYILPVILQIFLNDPALAVKISIALGVFFAALSMYFLILVLIEKGKNDLFRTMAAVGGAAAYAFSPALIHFYAETGLFSSFYAMVFVPLCFIPLIKWLRTGRRSFLVGYAFLLAIIFFFHGMAATMVGFGSILFVAVYLASARMTKSSGEPIFKGIFLLFLALVLFVGLTAIWWVPYFAQIQEIGRGVMFDPSAPTHSIPLRYLFKRGDASYIGISFYIGFCAIFLSIFAPLFRKHRAEALGFWATLLFGMIISLGTNTPIYQHLPLISTV
;
A
#
# COMPACT_ATOMS: atom_id res chain seq x y z
N MET A 1 -25.08 -8.56 40.89
CA MET A 1 -25.47 -7.41 40.04
C MET A 1 -24.33 -6.39 39.77
N LYS A 2 -23.40 -6.12 40.71
CA LYS A 2 -22.30 -5.15 40.51
C LYS A 2 -21.27 -5.51 39.42
N GLU A 3 -20.96 -6.78 39.18
CA GLU A 3 -19.99 -7.20 38.14
C GLU A 3 -20.46 -6.98 36.70
N LYS A 4 -21.76 -7.11 36.40
CA LYS A 4 -22.30 -6.83 35.06
C LYS A 4 -22.22 -5.33 34.71
N SER A 5 -22.35 -4.45 35.70
CA SER A 5 -22.24 -2.99 35.52
C SER A 5 -20.82 -2.56 35.16
N ALA A 6 -19.80 -3.12 35.82
CA ALA A 6 -18.39 -2.79 35.55
C ALA A 6 -17.94 -3.26 34.15
N LYS A 7 -18.42 -4.42 33.70
CA LYS A 7 -18.09 -4.98 32.37
C LYS A 7 -18.71 -4.18 31.22
N ASN A 8 -19.90 -3.60 31.44
CA ASN A 8 -20.55 -2.74 30.46
C ASN A 8 -19.89 -1.37 30.32
N GLY A 9 -19.42 -0.77 31.43
CA GLY A 9 -18.69 0.50 31.40
C GLY A 9 -17.45 0.45 30.50
N GLY A 10 -16.63 -0.59 30.62
CA GLY A 10 -15.43 -0.76 29.79
C GLY A 10 -15.69 -0.89 28.29
N LYS A 11 -16.84 -1.46 27.88
CA LYS A 11 -17.22 -1.56 26.47
C LYS A 11 -17.59 -0.18 25.89
N THR A 12 -18.33 0.62 26.64
CA THR A 12 -18.76 1.96 26.22
C THR A 12 -17.56 2.89 26.02
N TYR A 13 -16.61 2.92 26.97
CA TYR A 13 -15.40 3.75 26.83
C TYR A 13 -14.56 3.38 25.60
N ARG A 14 -14.45 2.09 25.27
CA ARG A 14 -13.74 1.64 24.05
C ARG A 14 -14.39 2.16 22.78
N ILE A 15 -15.72 2.05 22.68
CA ILE A 15 -16.47 2.56 21.51
C ILE A 15 -16.25 4.07 21.38
N LEU A 16 -16.30 4.80 22.50
CA LEU A 16 -16.06 6.23 22.52
C LEU A 16 -14.64 6.59 22.04
N TYR A 17 -13.60 5.92 22.57
CA TYR A 17 -12.21 6.17 22.15
C TYR A 17 -11.98 5.92 20.66
N HIS A 18 -12.51 4.81 20.14
CA HIS A 18 -12.40 4.51 18.71
C HIS A 18 -13.18 5.53 17.87
N SER A 19 -14.37 5.95 18.30
CA SER A 19 -15.16 6.96 17.58
C SER A 19 -14.44 8.31 17.53
N ILE A 20 -13.91 8.78 18.67
CA ILE A 20 -13.12 10.01 18.75
C ILE A 20 -11.89 9.92 17.86
N ALA A 21 -11.18 8.79 17.88
CA ALA A 21 -10.02 8.57 17.02
C ALA A 21 -10.37 8.66 15.53
N LEU A 22 -11.49 8.06 15.11
CA LEU A 22 -11.95 8.09 13.72
C LEU A 22 -12.37 9.51 13.29
N PHE A 23 -13.12 10.22 14.12
CA PHE A 23 -13.49 11.61 13.85
C PHE A 23 -12.27 12.53 13.81
N PHE A 24 -11.31 12.32 14.70
CA PHE A 24 -10.04 13.06 14.67
C PHE A 24 -9.28 12.80 13.37
N LEU A 25 -9.10 11.54 12.96
CA LEU A 25 -8.41 11.21 11.72
C LEU A 25 -9.12 11.81 10.50
N LEU A 26 -10.45 11.73 10.43
CA LEU A 26 -11.24 12.33 9.36
C LEU A 26 -11.07 13.87 9.34
N GLY A 27 -11.28 14.52 10.48
CA GLY A 27 -11.15 15.97 10.60
C GLY A 27 -9.74 16.46 10.29
N PHE A 28 -8.72 15.72 10.71
CA PHE A 28 -7.32 16.00 10.43
C PHE A 28 -6.99 15.82 8.94
N THR A 29 -7.51 14.77 8.29
CA THR A 29 -7.41 14.61 6.83
C THR A 29 -8.05 15.81 6.13
N VAL A 30 -9.29 16.18 6.45
CA VAL A 30 -9.97 17.33 5.83
C VAL A 30 -9.20 18.62 6.04
N PHE A 31 -8.69 18.86 7.25
CA PHE A 31 -7.89 20.05 7.57
C PHE A 31 -6.62 20.15 6.72
N LEU A 32 -5.85 19.06 6.63
CA LEU A 32 -4.60 19.03 5.86
C LEU A 32 -4.84 19.02 4.34
N PHE A 33 -5.95 18.46 3.87
CA PHE A 33 -6.26 18.39 2.43
C PHE A 33 -6.85 19.65 1.86
N LYS A 34 -7.18 20.66 2.68
CA LYS A 34 -7.80 21.91 2.21
C LYS A 34 -7.10 22.53 0.99
N PRO A 35 -5.75 22.68 0.96
CA PRO A 35 -5.07 23.24 -0.21
C PRO A 35 -5.22 22.37 -1.47
N PHE A 36 -5.27 21.05 -1.31
CA PHE A 36 -5.45 20.11 -2.42
C PHE A 36 -6.85 20.17 -3.02
N LEU A 37 -7.84 20.67 -2.29
CA LEU A 37 -9.23 20.82 -2.73
C LEU A 37 -9.51 22.16 -3.42
N GLU A 38 -8.53 23.03 -3.56
CA GLU A 38 -8.65 24.30 -4.28
C GLU A 38 -8.99 24.08 -5.77
N ALA A 39 -9.44 25.15 -6.45
CA ALA A 39 -9.87 25.08 -7.84
C ALA A 39 -8.73 24.61 -8.77
N GLY A 40 -9.06 23.86 -9.82
CA GLY A 40 -8.10 23.31 -10.78
C GLY A 40 -7.94 21.79 -10.71
N PHE A 41 -7.05 21.26 -11.54
CA PHE A 41 -6.75 19.82 -11.59
C PHE A 41 -5.85 19.39 -10.42
N PRO A 42 -5.96 18.13 -9.95
CA PRO A 42 -5.00 17.60 -8.98
C PRO A 42 -3.57 17.68 -9.55
N SER A 43 -2.61 17.98 -8.67
CA SER A 43 -1.19 18.04 -9.02
C SER A 43 -0.64 16.66 -9.39
N GLY A 44 0.48 16.62 -10.11
CA GLY A 44 1.19 15.39 -10.51
C GLY A 44 1.14 15.13 -12.02
N PHE A 45 2.19 14.51 -12.53
CA PHE A 45 2.40 14.30 -13.97
C PHE A 45 1.29 13.46 -14.62
N ASP A 46 0.83 12.40 -13.95
CA ASP A 46 -0.17 11.47 -14.49
C ASP A 46 -1.62 11.86 -14.18
N SER A 47 -1.81 12.91 -13.36
CA SER A 47 -3.11 13.27 -12.78
C SER A 47 -4.18 13.62 -13.80
N ILE A 48 -3.80 14.34 -14.88
CA ILE A 48 -4.73 14.68 -15.97
C ILE A 48 -5.17 13.41 -16.72
N GLY A 49 -4.25 12.49 -16.96
CA GLY A 49 -4.54 11.20 -17.60
C GLY A 49 -5.57 10.38 -16.79
N HIS A 50 -5.45 10.39 -15.46
CA HIS A 50 -6.43 9.76 -14.58
C HIS A 50 -7.79 10.48 -14.59
N CYS A 51 -7.82 11.81 -14.59
CA CYS A 51 -9.06 12.58 -14.71
C CYS A 51 -9.79 12.28 -16.02
N PHE A 52 -9.04 12.18 -17.12
CA PHE A 52 -9.57 11.79 -18.43
C PHE A 52 -10.21 10.39 -18.36
N LYS A 53 -9.49 9.38 -17.83
CA LYS A 53 -10.03 8.02 -17.69
C LYS A 53 -11.32 7.99 -16.89
N VAL A 54 -11.35 8.68 -15.75
CA VAL A 54 -12.54 8.79 -14.90
C VAL A 54 -13.72 9.39 -15.66
N LYS A 55 -13.50 10.51 -16.36
CA LYS A 55 -14.54 11.15 -17.17
C LYS A 55 -15.04 10.21 -18.28
N TYR A 56 -14.12 9.61 -19.03
CA TYR A 56 -14.47 8.74 -20.14
C TYR A 56 -15.29 7.52 -19.70
N ILE A 57 -14.89 6.86 -18.60
CA ILE A 57 -15.63 5.73 -18.05
C ILE A 57 -17.04 6.18 -17.61
N ALA A 58 -17.15 7.31 -16.92
CA ALA A 58 -18.45 7.85 -16.52
C ALA A 58 -19.35 8.19 -17.71
N ASP A 59 -18.81 8.88 -18.72
CA ASP A 59 -19.56 9.29 -19.92
C ASP A 59 -20.05 8.06 -20.71
N THR A 60 -19.23 7.01 -20.85
CA THR A 60 -19.63 5.78 -21.54
C THR A 60 -20.69 4.99 -20.77
N LEU A 61 -20.59 4.93 -19.44
CA LEU A 61 -21.62 4.32 -18.59
C LEU A 61 -22.95 5.07 -18.70
N ILE A 62 -22.95 6.40 -18.65
CA ILE A 62 -24.16 7.22 -18.78
C ILE A 62 -24.77 7.08 -20.17
N LYS A 63 -23.95 7.17 -21.22
CA LYS A 63 -24.43 7.19 -22.61
C LYS A 63 -24.89 5.82 -23.10
N TYR A 64 -24.18 4.75 -22.74
CA TYR A 64 -24.40 3.42 -23.31
C TYR A 64 -24.88 2.37 -22.30
N GLY A 65 -24.95 2.70 -21.00
CA GLY A 65 -25.28 1.73 -19.95
C GLY A 65 -24.19 0.66 -19.73
N ARG A 66 -23.02 0.82 -20.34
CA ARG A 66 -21.90 -0.12 -20.26
C ARG A 66 -20.56 0.59 -20.43
N PHE A 67 -19.54 0.05 -19.77
CA PHE A 67 -18.17 0.49 -20.01
C PHE A 67 -17.66 -0.05 -21.36
N VAL A 68 -16.93 0.80 -22.09
CA VAL A 68 -16.26 0.45 -23.34
C VAL A 68 -14.75 0.60 -23.13
N ASP A 69 -14.02 -0.51 -23.09
CA ASP A 69 -12.57 -0.51 -22.91
C ASP A 69 -11.83 -0.24 -24.23
N TRP A 70 -12.18 0.85 -24.92
CA TRP A 70 -11.55 1.25 -26.18
C TRP A 70 -11.70 2.74 -26.42
N TRP A 71 -10.59 3.45 -26.61
CA TRP A 71 -10.60 4.86 -26.96
C TRP A 71 -9.84 5.14 -28.27
N GLU A 72 -10.60 5.32 -29.35
CA GLU A 72 -10.13 5.50 -30.74
C GLU A 72 -9.16 6.68 -30.99
N PRO A 73 -9.36 7.88 -30.41
CA PRO A 73 -8.54 9.05 -30.75
C PRO A 73 -7.04 8.97 -30.43
N TRP A 74 -6.58 7.96 -29.70
CA TRP A 74 -5.20 7.87 -29.23
C TRP A 74 -4.47 6.72 -29.91
N TYR A 75 -3.49 7.05 -30.77
CA TYR A 75 -2.68 6.11 -31.56
C TYR A 75 -3.51 5.06 -32.33
N CYS A 76 -4.57 5.50 -33.02
CA CYS A 76 -5.54 4.62 -33.72
C CYS A 76 -6.33 3.69 -32.79
N GLY A 77 -6.33 3.97 -31.49
CA GLY A 77 -7.11 3.30 -30.48
C GLY A 77 -6.26 2.55 -29.46
N HIS A 78 -6.72 2.57 -28.21
CA HIS A 78 -6.13 1.72 -27.17
C HIS A 78 -7.16 1.31 -26.11
N HIS A 79 -6.83 0.24 -25.39
CA HIS A 79 -7.54 -0.19 -24.19
C HIS A 79 -7.13 0.68 -22.99
N LEU A 80 -8.11 1.19 -22.24
CA LEU A 80 -7.89 2.11 -21.11
C LEU A 80 -7.45 1.38 -19.84
N LEU A 81 -7.97 0.17 -19.64
CA LEU A 81 -7.75 -0.62 -18.44
C LEU A 81 -6.82 -1.82 -18.66
N LEU A 82 -6.39 -2.12 -19.89
CA LEU A 82 -5.46 -3.23 -20.20
C LEU A 82 -4.17 -3.23 -19.37
N PHE A 83 -3.64 -2.06 -19.01
CA PHE A 83 -2.44 -1.96 -18.17
C PHE A 83 -2.72 -1.46 -16.75
N TYR A 84 -3.98 -1.15 -16.45
CA TYR A 84 -4.40 -0.55 -15.19
C TYR A 84 -5.63 -1.28 -14.65
N PRO A 85 -5.45 -2.11 -13.62
CA PRO A 85 -6.56 -2.80 -13.02
C PRO A 85 -7.65 -1.83 -12.50
N PRO A 86 -8.93 -2.23 -12.54
CA PRO A 86 -10.05 -1.29 -12.55
C PRO A 86 -10.39 -0.65 -11.18
N LEU A 87 -9.97 -1.25 -10.05
CA LEU A 87 -10.58 -0.90 -8.77
C LEU A 87 -10.28 0.54 -8.33
N SER A 88 -9.12 1.10 -8.70
CA SER A 88 -8.78 2.49 -8.36
C SER A 88 -9.77 3.50 -8.96
N TYR A 89 -10.44 3.15 -10.06
CA TYR A 89 -11.33 4.04 -10.78
C TYR A 89 -12.79 3.95 -10.34
N ILE A 90 -13.21 2.93 -9.59
CA ILE A 90 -14.62 2.75 -9.22
C ILE A 90 -15.16 3.96 -8.45
N LEU A 91 -14.49 4.33 -7.36
CA LEU A 91 -14.93 5.46 -6.52
C LEU A 91 -14.95 6.80 -7.27
N PRO A 92 -13.88 7.24 -7.96
CA PRO A 92 -13.90 8.51 -8.67
C PRO A 92 -14.88 8.50 -9.86
N VAL A 93 -15.14 7.37 -10.52
CA VAL A 93 -16.17 7.27 -11.57
C VAL A 93 -17.56 7.49 -10.99
N ILE A 94 -17.89 6.85 -9.85
CA ILE A 94 -19.16 7.09 -9.15
C ILE A 94 -19.30 8.57 -8.79
N LEU A 95 -18.25 9.17 -8.22
CA LEU A 95 -18.24 10.60 -7.90
C LEU A 95 -18.41 11.47 -9.14
N GLN A 96 -17.76 11.13 -10.25
CA GLN A 96 -17.87 11.86 -11.51
C GLN A 96 -19.30 11.85 -12.07
N ILE A 97 -20.01 10.74 -11.96
CA ILE A 97 -21.41 10.64 -12.40
C ILE A 97 -22.30 11.63 -11.64
N PHE A 98 -22.04 11.86 -10.34
CA PHE A 98 -22.83 12.78 -9.53
C PHE A 98 -22.36 14.24 -9.59
N LEU A 99 -21.05 14.47 -9.67
CA LEU A 99 -20.46 15.81 -9.59
C LEU A 99 -20.30 16.47 -10.96
N ASN A 100 -20.22 15.67 -12.03
CA ASN A 100 -19.91 16.13 -13.39
C ASN A 100 -18.65 17.03 -13.48
N ASP A 101 -17.69 16.82 -12.59
CA ASP A 101 -16.41 17.52 -12.54
C ASP A 101 -15.30 16.49 -12.23
N PRO A 102 -14.50 16.10 -13.24
CA PRO A 102 -13.53 15.02 -13.05
C PRO A 102 -12.38 15.44 -12.15
N ALA A 103 -12.02 16.73 -12.14
CA ALA A 103 -10.99 17.23 -11.25
C ALA A 103 -11.45 17.13 -9.79
N LEU A 104 -12.68 17.57 -9.49
CA LEU A 104 -13.24 17.49 -8.14
C LEU A 104 -13.47 16.03 -7.72
N ALA A 105 -14.00 15.19 -8.60
CA ALA A 105 -14.24 13.77 -8.33
C ALA A 105 -12.95 13.02 -7.96
N VAL A 106 -11.87 13.25 -8.72
CA VAL A 106 -10.55 12.67 -8.40
C VAL A 106 -9.99 13.25 -7.10
N LYS A 107 -10.07 14.57 -6.88
CA LYS A 107 -9.57 15.19 -5.63
C LYS A 107 -10.26 14.65 -4.37
N ILE A 108 -11.59 14.53 -4.40
CA ILE A 108 -12.39 13.94 -3.31
C ILE A 108 -12.01 12.47 -3.12
N SER A 109 -11.86 11.73 -4.21
CA SER A 109 -11.42 10.34 -4.18
C SER A 109 -10.05 10.20 -3.50
N ILE A 110 -9.06 11.02 -3.86
CA ILE A 110 -7.73 11.03 -3.21
C ILE A 110 -7.87 11.32 -1.71
N ALA A 111 -8.64 12.33 -1.33
CA ALA A 111 -8.86 12.68 0.08
C ALA A 111 -9.45 11.51 0.89
N LEU A 112 -10.43 10.80 0.32
CA LEU A 112 -10.99 9.57 0.90
C LEU A 112 -9.95 8.45 0.96
N GLY A 113 -9.12 8.29 -0.07
CA GLY A 113 -8.00 7.35 -0.08
C GLY A 113 -7.02 7.61 1.07
N VAL A 114 -6.68 8.87 1.35
CA VAL A 114 -5.78 9.24 2.46
C VAL A 114 -6.42 8.88 3.80
N PHE A 115 -7.71 9.15 3.96
CA PHE A 115 -8.45 8.70 5.13
C PHE A 115 -8.47 7.16 5.26
N PHE A 116 -8.68 6.43 4.16
CA PHE A 116 -8.59 4.97 4.15
C PHE A 116 -7.19 4.45 4.47
N ALA A 117 -6.13 5.18 4.11
CA ALA A 117 -4.75 4.85 4.48
C ALA A 117 -4.55 4.97 5.99
N ALA A 118 -5.13 6.01 6.59
CA ALA A 118 -5.11 6.16 8.03
C ALA A 118 -5.87 5.01 8.71
N LEU A 119 -7.05 4.64 8.21
CA LEU A 119 -7.84 3.54 8.74
C LEU A 119 -7.13 2.18 8.62
N SER A 120 -6.52 1.89 7.47
CA SER A 120 -5.82 0.62 7.25
C SER A 120 -4.67 0.45 8.24
N MET A 121 -3.87 1.49 8.42
CA MET A 121 -2.77 1.49 9.38
C MET A 121 -3.26 1.48 10.83
N TYR A 122 -4.33 2.23 11.14
CA TYR A 122 -4.96 2.22 12.46
C TYR A 122 -5.33 0.80 12.90
N PHE A 123 -6.00 0.04 12.02
CA PHE A 123 -6.38 -1.34 12.31
C PHE A 123 -5.16 -2.26 12.43
N LEU A 124 -4.14 -2.08 11.59
CA LEU A 124 -2.90 -2.84 11.71
C LEU A 124 -2.25 -2.61 13.07
N ILE A 125 -2.13 -1.36 13.53
CA ILE A 125 -1.52 -1.03 14.83
C ILE A 125 -2.32 -1.63 15.99
N LEU A 126 -3.65 -1.61 15.93
CA LEU A 126 -4.48 -2.26 16.95
C LEU A 126 -4.26 -3.78 17.04
N VAL A 127 -3.89 -4.43 15.92
CA VAL A 127 -3.48 -5.84 15.88
C VAL A 127 -2.06 -6.01 16.42
N LEU A 128 -1.15 -5.11 16.06
CA LEU A 128 0.25 -5.12 16.48
C LEU A 128 0.42 -4.91 17.99
N ILE A 129 -0.40 -4.06 18.61
CA ILE A 129 -0.32 -3.75 20.05
C ILE A 129 -1.23 -4.69 20.86
N GLU A 130 -0.64 -5.33 21.85
CA GLU A 130 -1.26 -6.33 22.71
C GLU A 130 -2.52 -5.82 23.43
N LYS A 131 -3.54 -6.67 23.53
CA LYS A 131 -4.80 -6.39 24.24
C LYS A 131 -4.65 -6.13 25.74
N GLY A 132 -3.51 -6.47 26.34
CA GLY A 132 -3.23 -6.25 27.77
C GLY A 132 -2.69 -4.85 28.12
N LYS A 133 -2.40 -4.01 27.12
CA LYS A 133 -1.99 -2.62 27.35
C LYS A 133 -3.22 -1.73 27.56
N ASN A 134 -3.04 -0.60 28.25
CA ASN A 134 -4.09 0.41 28.45
C ASN A 134 -4.74 0.80 27.11
N ASP A 135 -6.07 0.73 27.03
CA ASP A 135 -6.82 1.01 25.79
C ASP A 135 -6.61 2.43 25.26
N LEU A 136 -6.38 3.41 26.14
CA LEU A 136 -6.03 4.79 25.75
C LEU A 136 -4.68 4.80 25.03
N PHE A 137 -3.65 4.18 25.62
CA PHE A 137 -2.33 4.08 24.99
C PHE A 137 -2.39 3.38 23.63
N ARG A 138 -3.13 2.26 23.55
CA ARG A 138 -3.34 1.52 22.29
C ARG A 138 -3.98 2.39 21.22
N THR A 139 -5.00 3.16 21.61
CA THR A 139 -5.71 4.08 20.71
C THR A 139 -4.80 5.22 20.25
N MET A 140 -4.07 5.85 21.18
CA MET A 140 -3.12 6.93 20.85
C MET A 140 -2.02 6.47 19.91
N ALA A 141 -1.42 5.31 20.18
CA ALA A 141 -0.40 4.73 19.30
C ALA A 141 -0.96 4.39 17.91
N ALA A 142 -2.19 3.88 17.83
CA ALA A 142 -2.88 3.63 16.57
C ALA A 142 -3.17 4.91 15.80
N VAL A 143 -3.65 5.98 16.45
CA VAL A 143 -3.84 7.30 15.82
C VAL A 143 -2.52 7.88 15.34
N GLY A 144 -1.48 7.86 16.19
CA GLY A 144 -0.16 8.40 15.86
C GLY A 144 0.47 7.70 14.65
N GLY A 145 0.46 6.37 14.61
CA GLY A 145 0.99 5.64 13.46
C GLY A 145 0.10 5.71 12.23
N ALA A 146 -1.23 5.81 12.38
CA ALA A 146 -2.15 6.06 11.28
C ALA A 146 -1.87 7.40 10.60
N ALA A 147 -1.72 8.47 11.39
CA ALA A 147 -1.34 9.79 10.88
C ALA A 147 0.07 9.76 10.25
N ALA A 148 1.06 9.16 10.92
CA ALA A 148 2.41 9.07 10.39
C ALA A 148 2.47 8.35 9.03
N TYR A 149 1.63 7.34 8.82
CA TYR A 149 1.54 6.63 7.54
C TYR A 149 0.79 7.43 6.47
N ALA A 150 -0.45 7.87 6.77
CA ALA A 150 -1.33 8.53 5.82
C ALA A 150 -0.78 9.87 5.32
N PHE A 151 0.00 10.56 6.15
CA PHE A 151 0.64 11.84 5.82
C PHE A 151 2.15 11.69 5.65
N SER A 152 2.64 10.47 5.41
CA SER A 152 4.06 10.25 5.11
C SER A 152 4.43 10.90 3.78
N PRO A 153 5.65 11.45 3.65
CA PRO A 153 6.13 11.97 2.36
C PRO A 153 6.03 10.95 1.23
N ALA A 154 6.25 9.66 1.53
CA ALA A 154 6.13 8.59 0.56
C ALA A 154 4.70 8.45 -0.01
N LEU A 155 3.66 8.55 0.83
CA LEU A 155 2.28 8.45 0.34
C LEU A 155 1.86 9.73 -0.41
N ILE A 156 2.30 10.90 0.08
CA ILE A 156 2.10 12.20 -0.58
C ILE A 156 2.70 12.20 -1.98
N HIS A 157 3.91 11.66 -2.14
CA HIS A 157 4.59 11.56 -3.43
C HIS A 157 3.75 10.82 -4.48
N PHE A 158 3.06 9.74 -4.11
CA PHE A 158 2.22 8.99 -5.05
C PHE A 158 1.06 9.81 -5.60
N TYR A 159 0.33 10.57 -4.77
CA TYR A 159 -0.89 11.25 -5.24
C TYR A 159 -0.68 12.72 -5.62
N ALA A 160 0.26 13.43 -5.00
CA ALA A 160 0.44 14.87 -5.20
C ALA A 160 1.60 15.22 -6.13
N GLU A 161 2.72 14.50 -6.03
CA GLU A 161 3.92 14.83 -6.83
C GLU A 161 3.93 14.09 -8.17
N THR A 162 3.68 12.78 -8.15
CA THR A 162 3.72 11.96 -9.36
C THR A 162 2.34 11.79 -10.01
N GLY A 163 1.28 11.77 -9.20
CA GLY A 163 -0.07 11.49 -9.69
C GLY A 163 -0.30 10.01 -10.02
N LEU A 164 0.51 9.10 -9.49
CA LEU A 164 0.40 7.64 -9.62
C LEU A 164 -0.82 7.09 -8.87
N PHE A 165 -2.01 7.40 -9.38
CA PHE A 165 -3.28 7.23 -8.68
C PHE A 165 -3.60 5.77 -8.33
N SER A 166 -3.36 4.85 -9.25
CA SER A 166 -3.52 3.41 -9.02
C SER A 166 -2.55 2.88 -7.96
N SER A 167 -1.29 3.32 -7.99
CA SER A 167 -0.27 2.94 -7.01
C SER A 167 -0.60 3.47 -5.62
N PHE A 168 -1.07 4.72 -5.53
CA PHE A 168 -1.56 5.32 -4.30
C PHE A 168 -2.62 4.44 -3.63
N TYR A 169 -3.68 4.08 -4.37
CA TYR A 169 -4.73 3.23 -3.84
C TYR A 169 -4.26 1.82 -3.46
N ALA A 170 -3.33 1.25 -4.21
CA ALA A 170 -2.72 -0.02 -3.81
C ALA A 170 -2.03 0.12 -2.44
N MET A 171 -1.23 1.18 -2.25
CA MET A 171 -0.54 1.46 -1.00
C MET A 171 -1.50 1.70 0.17
N VAL A 172 -2.60 2.44 -0.04
CA VAL A 172 -3.67 2.66 0.95
C VAL A 172 -4.10 1.37 1.66
N PHE A 173 -4.18 0.25 0.93
CA PHE A 173 -4.67 -1.03 1.46
C PHE A 173 -3.57 -2.01 1.90
N VAL A 174 -2.27 -1.72 1.66
CA VAL A 174 -1.15 -2.59 2.07
C VAL A 174 -1.17 -2.92 3.57
N PRO A 175 -1.41 -1.97 4.49
CA PRO A 175 -1.44 -2.30 5.92
C PRO A 175 -2.51 -3.35 6.28
N LEU A 176 -3.64 -3.39 5.56
CA LEU A 176 -4.68 -4.40 5.80
C LEU A 176 -4.21 -5.81 5.46
N CYS A 177 -3.35 -5.98 4.44
CA CYS A 177 -2.79 -7.29 4.08
C CYS A 177 -1.98 -7.91 5.23
N PHE A 178 -1.26 -7.09 6.01
CA PHE A 178 -0.46 -7.61 7.12
C PHE A 178 -1.30 -8.10 8.30
N ILE A 179 -2.58 -7.68 8.43
CA ILE A 179 -3.46 -8.12 9.51
C ILE A 179 -3.69 -9.64 9.50
N PRO A 180 -4.23 -10.26 8.44
CA PRO A 180 -4.38 -11.71 8.38
C PRO A 180 -3.03 -12.41 8.43
N LEU A 181 -1.98 -11.90 7.78
CA LEU A 181 -0.65 -12.51 7.82
C LEU A 181 -0.12 -12.64 9.26
N ILE A 182 -0.19 -11.55 10.05
CA ILE A 182 0.22 -11.56 11.46
C ILE A 182 -0.70 -12.45 12.30
N LYS A 183 -2.01 -12.44 12.05
CA LYS A 183 -2.95 -13.32 12.77
C LYS A 183 -2.69 -14.79 12.48
N TRP A 184 -2.34 -15.15 11.25
CA TRP A 184 -1.91 -16.49 10.90
C TRP A 184 -0.66 -16.87 11.70
N LEU A 185 0.39 -16.07 11.63
CA LEU A 185 1.66 -16.33 12.33
C LEU A 185 1.49 -16.49 13.85
N ARG A 186 0.58 -15.72 14.46
CA ARG A 186 0.30 -15.82 15.90
C ARG A 186 -0.58 -17.00 16.31
N THR A 187 -1.43 -17.52 15.40
CA THR A 187 -2.49 -18.49 15.77
C THR A 187 -2.42 -19.82 15.05
N GLY A 188 -1.60 -19.94 14.00
CA GLY A 188 -1.54 -21.10 13.10
C GLY A 188 -2.80 -21.32 12.26
N ARG A 189 -3.83 -20.45 12.35
CA ARG A 189 -5.08 -20.63 11.62
C ARG A 189 -4.90 -20.31 10.13
N ARG A 190 -4.98 -21.34 9.28
CA ARG A 190 -4.77 -21.25 7.83
C ARG A 190 -5.81 -20.40 7.09
N SER A 191 -7.01 -20.24 7.63
CA SER A 191 -8.04 -19.37 7.03
C SER A 191 -7.58 -17.92 6.88
N PHE A 192 -6.63 -17.47 7.72
CA PHE A 192 -6.03 -16.16 7.57
C PHE A 192 -5.12 -16.06 6.34
N LEU A 193 -4.43 -17.13 5.93
CA LEU A 193 -3.66 -17.11 4.67
C LEU A 193 -4.55 -16.97 3.44
N VAL A 194 -5.76 -17.56 3.48
CA VAL A 194 -6.78 -17.34 2.45
C VAL A 194 -7.18 -15.85 2.43
N GLY A 195 -7.49 -15.28 3.59
CA GLY A 195 -7.80 -13.85 3.69
C GLY A 195 -6.66 -12.94 3.22
N TYR A 196 -5.40 -13.33 3.47
CA TYR A 196 -4.22 -12.64 2.94
C TYR A 196 -4.18 -12.67 1.41
N ALA A 197 -4.38 -13.84 0.78
CA ALA A 197 -4.39 -13.98 -0.67
C ALA A 197 -5.50 -13.14 -1.33
N PHE A 198 -6.70 -13.09 -0.74
CA PHE A 198 -7.80 -12.25 -1.22
C PHE A 198 -7.49 -10.76 -1.11
N LEU A 199 -6.94 -10.29 0.02
CA LEU A 199 -6.54 -8.89 0.16
C LEU A 199 -5.41 -8.53 -0.82
N LEU A 200 -4.44 -9.44 -1.03
CA LEU A 200 -3.37 -9.22 -1.99
C LEU A 200 -3.91 -9.15 -3.43
N ALA A 201 -4.91 -9.96 -3.78
CA ALA A 201 -5.61 -9.88 -5.05
C ALA A 201 -6.35 -8.54 -5.21
N ILE A 202 -7.01 -8.04 -4.17
CA ILE A 202 -7.63 -6.71 -4.18
C ILE A 202 -6.58 -5.62 -4.43
N ILE A 203 -5.42 -5.67 -3.75
CA ILE A 203 -4.32 -4.73 -4.00
C ILE A 203 -3.82 -4.83 -5.43
N PHE A 204 -3.73 -6.04 -5.98
CA PHE A 204 -3.34 -6.24 -7.38
C PHE A 204 -4.31 -5.56 -8.34
N PHE A 205 -5.61 -5.65 -8.04
CA PHE A 205 -6.64 -4.97 -8.82
C PHE A 205 -6.69 -3.44 -8.62
N PHE A 206 -5.89 -2.88 -7.71
CA PHE A 206 -5.52 -1.47 -7.71
C PHE A 206 -4.25 -1.23 -8.51
N HIS A 207 -3.18 -1.99 -8.23
CA HIS A 207 -1.91 -1.92 -8.95
C HIS A 207 -1.10 -3.23 -8.80
N GLY A 208 -0.87 -3.93 -9.91
CA GLY A 208 -0.24 -5.26 -9.90
C GLY A 208 1.20 -5.28 -9.36
N MET A 209 2.00 -4.26 -9.69
CA MET A 209 3.38 -4.14 -9.19
C MET A 209 3.42 -4.04 -7.66
N ALA A 210 2.57 -3.20 -7.05
CA ALA A 210 2.54 -3.00 -5.60
C ALA A 210 2.16 -4.31 -4.88
N ALA A 211 1.14 -5.03 -5.35
CA ALA A 211 0.77 -6.33 -4.80
C ALA A 211 1.91 -7.35 -4.91
N THR A 212 2.60 -7.38 -6.05
CA THR A 212 3.74 -8.29 -6.27
C THR A 212 4.89 -7.99 -5.31
N MET A 213 5.23 -6.71 -5.12
CA MET A 213 6.24 -6.29 -4.13
C MET A 213 5.85 -6.66 -2.70
N VAL A 214 4.58 -6.49 -2.33
CA VAL A 214 4.06 -6.90 -1.01
C VAL A 214 4.12 -8.43 -0.85
N GLY A 215 3.81 -9.19 -1.91
CA GLY A 215 3.94 -10.63 -1.96
C GLY A 215 5.37 -11.08 -1.67
N PHE A 216 6.35 -10.54 -2.40
CA PHE A 216 7.77 -10.85 -2.15
C PHE A 216 8.25 -10.39 -0.77
N GLY A 217 7.88 -9.18 -0.34
CA GLY A 217 8.18 -8.68 0.99
C GLY A 217 7.62 -9.57 2.10
N SER A 218 6.44 -10.17 1.89
CA SER A 218 5.84 -11.10 2.85
C SER A 218 6.65 -12.37 3.07
N ILE A 219 7.35 -12.86 2.03
CA ILE A 219 8.22 -14.04 2.15
C ILE A 219 9.37 -13.74 3.11
N LEU A 220 10.04 -12.60 2.91
CA LEU A 220 11.12 -12.15 3.80
C LEU A 220 10.60 -11.90 5.21
N PHE A 221 9.46 -11.21 5.34
CA PHE A 221 8.81 -10.96 6.63
C PHE A 221 8.55 -12.26 7.39
N VAL A 222 7.94 -13.26 6.74
CA VAL A 222 7.58 -14.56 7.34
C VAL A 222 8.84 -15.36 7.70
N ALA A 223 9.85 -15.37 6.83
CA ALA A 223 11.10 -16.07 7.08
C ALA A 223 11.79 -15.54 8.36
N VAL A 224 11.94 -14.21 8.47
CA VAL A 224 12.56 -13.56 9.62
C VAL A 224 11.70 -13.70 10.88
N TYR A 225 10.37 -13.58 10.73
CA TYR A 225 9.45 -13.81 11.85
C TYR A 225 9.61 -15.22 12.42
N LEU A 226 9.56 -16.27 11.58
CA LEU A 226 9.62 -17.65 12.05
C LEU A 226 11.00 -17.99 12.64
N ALA A 227 12.08 -17.48 12.04
CA ALA A 227 13.43 -17.61 12.60
C ALA A 227 13.53 -16.98 13.99
N SER A 228 13.05 -15.75 14.16
CA SER A 228 13.08 -15.04 15.45
C SER A 228 12.12 -15.63 16.49
N ALA A 229 10.92 -16.05 16.06
CA ALA A 229 9.92 -16.65 16.94
C ALA A 229 10.40 -18.00 17.50
N ARG A 230 11.16 -18.77 16.72
CA ARG A 230 11.81 -20.01 17.17
C ARG A 230 12.82 -19.74 18.29
N MET A 231 13.65 -18.71 18.15
CA MET A 231 14.62 -18.32 19.19
C MET A 231 13.93 -17.92 20.51
N THR A 232 12.72 -17.39 20.43
CA THR A 232 11.94 -16.96 21.60
C THR A 232 10.91 -17.99 22.09
N LYS A 233 10.93 -19.23 21.55
CA LYS A 233 9.97 -20.31 21.84
C LYS A 233 8.49 -19.89 21.72
N SER A 234 8.20 -18.91 20.86
CA SER A 234 6.87 -18.28 20.75
C SER A 234 6.03 -18.79 19.58
N SER A 235 6.62 -19.57 18.66
CA SER A 235 5.93 -20.22 17.55
C SER A 235 6.18 -21.72 17.54
N GLY A 236 5.14 -22.49 17.26
CA GLY A 236 5.21 -23.95 17.05
C GLY A 236 5.38 -24.36 15.58
N GLU A 237 5.31 -23.44 14.62
CA GLU A 237 5.44 -23.79 13.20
C GLU A 237 6.91 -23.82 12.73
N PRO A 238 7.39 -24.93 12.13
CA PRO A 238 8.69 -24.97 11.47
C PRO A 238 8.79 -23.96 10.32
N ILE A 239 9.96 -23.35 10.13
CA ILE A 239 10.23 -22.33 9.10
C ILE A 239 9.80 -22.83 7.71
N PHE A 240 10.27 -24.01 7.29
CA PHE A 240 9.94 -24.58 5.98
C PHE A 240 8.44 -24.78 5.76
N LYS A 241 7.72 -25.24 6.79
CA LYS A 241 6.26 -25.43 6.71
C LYS A 241 5.55 -24.08 6.56
N GLY A 242 5.95 -23.07 7.33
CA GLY A 242 5.37 -21.73 7.23
C GLY A 242 5.60 -21.10 5.85
N ILE A 243 6.82 -21.18 5.32
CA ILE A 243 7.14 -20.69 3.97
C ILE A 243 6.36 -21.45 2.90
N PHE A 244 6.23 -22.76 3.01
CA PHE A 244 5.42 -23.56 2.09
C PHE A 244 3.94 -23.15 2.12
N LEU A 245 3.36 -22.94 3.31
CA LEU A 245 1.97 -22.48 3.43
C LEU A 245 1.78 -21.08 2.85
N LEU A 246 2.73 -20.17 3.06
CA LEU A 246 2.70 -18.85 2.41
C LEU A 246 2.78 -19.00 0.89
N PHE A 247 3.65 -19.86 0.37
CA PHE A 247 3.75 -20.13 -1.07
C PHE A 247 2.41 -20.60 -1.65
N LEU A 248 1.70 -21.51 -0.98
CA LEU A 248 0.34 -21.91 -1.41
C LEU A 248 -0.65 -20.74 -1.42
N ALA A 249 -0.56 -19.82 -0.46
CA ALA A 249 -1.38 -18.61 -0.46
C ALA A 249 -1.03 -17.67 -1.63
N LEU A 250 0.25 -17.58 -2.00
CA LEU A 250 0.68 -16.81 -3.17
C LEU A 250 0.23 -17.46 -4.48
N VAL A 251 0.22 -18.80 -4.56
CA VAL A 251 -0.38 -19.53 -5.70
C VAL A 251 -1.87 -19.23 -5.82
N LEU A 252 -2.61 -19.22 -4.70
CA LEU A 252 -4.02 -18.82 -4.69
C LEU A 252 -4.20 -17.37 -5.17
N PHE A 253 -3.34 -16.45 -4.71
CA PHE A 253 -3.33 -15.06 -5.18
C PHE A 253 -3.13 -14.96 -6.71
N VAL A 254 -2.17 -15.69 -7.27
CA VAL A 254 -1.94 -15.73 -8.72
C VAL A 254 -3.16 -16.30 -9.44
N GLY A 255 -3.80 -17.34 -8.89
CA GLY A 255 -5.05 -17.89 -9.42
C GLY A 255 -6.20 -16.88 -9.42
N LEU A 256 -6.38 -16.13 -8.33
CA LEU A 256 -7.40 -15.08 -8.20
C LEU A 256 -7.18 -13.89 -9.14
N THR A 257 -5.95 -13.69 -9.59
CA THR A 257 -5.54 -12.59 -10.49
C THR A 257 -5.19 -13.10 -11.90
N ALA A 258 -5.48 -14.37 -12.20
CA ALA A 258 -5.09 -15.03 -13.45
C ALA A 258 -5.68 -14.35 -14.70
N ILE A 259 -6.84 -13.70 -14.57
CA ILE A 259 -7.46 -12.92 -15.66
C ILE A 259 -6.53 -11.82 -16.21
N TRP A 260 -5.58 -11.34 -15.40
CA TRP A 260 -4.56 -10.38 -15.81
C TRP A 260 -3.23 -11.03 -16.21
N TRP A 261 -2.80 -12.04 -15.48
CA TRP A 261 -1.54 -12.72 -15.76
C TRP A 261 -1.56 -13.48 -17.09
N VAL A 262 -2.64 -14.19 -17.38
CA VAL A 262 -2.72 -15.07 -18.57
C VAL A 262 -2.60 -14.26 -19.87
N PRO A 263 -3.37 -13.18 -20.10
CA PRO A 263 -3.20 -12.36 -21.30
C PRO A 263 -1.81 -11.71 -21.37
N TYR A 264 -1.27 -11.23 -20.24
CA TYR A 264 0.07 -10.65 -20.19
C TYR A 264 1.14 -11.65 -20.66
N PHE A 265 1.13 -12.88 -20.11
CA PHE A 265 2.11 -13.90 -20.50
C PHE A 265 1.89 -14.41 -21.93
N ALA A 266 0.66 -14.39 -22.45
CA ALA A 266 0.38 -14.71 -23.84
C ALA A 266 0.95 -13.66 -24.81
N GLN A 267 1.07 -12.41 -24.38
CA GLN A 267 1.56 -11.29 -25.20
C GLN A 267 3.01 -10.88 -24.88
N ILE A 268 3.65 -11.49 -23.88
CA ILE A 268 4.96 -11.04 -23.38
C ILE A 268 6.05 -11.06 -24.45
N GLN A 269 5.97 -11.96 -25.44
CA GLN A 269 6.94 -12.01 -26.53
C GLN A 269 6.79 -10.82 -27.49
N GLU A 270 5.57 -10.33 -27.69
CA GLU A 270 5.30 -9.15 -28.53
C GLU A 270 5.57 -7.85 -27.78
N ILE A 271 5.25 -7.79 -26.48
CA ILE A 271 5.48 -6.62 -25.62
C ILE A 271 6.96 -6.50 -25.23
N GLY A 272 7.65 -7.63 -25.02
CA GLY A 272 9.02 -7.70 -24.53
C GLY A 272 10.09 -7.57 -25.62
N ARG A 273 9.72 -7.70 -26.90
CA ARG A 273 10.64 -7.46 -28.03
C ARG A 273 10.91 -5.95 -28.14
N GLY A 274 12.17 -5.56 -27.92
CA GLY A 274 12.59 -4.16 -28.06
C GLY A 274 12.47 -3.33 -26.79
N VAL A 275 12.38 -3.95 -25.61
CA VAL A 275 12.62 -3.25 -24.34
C VAL A 275 14.07 -2.75 -24.35
N MET A 276 14.27 -1.54 -24.84
CA MET A 276 15.52 -0.82 -24.62
C MET A 276 15.65 -0.61 -23.12
N PHE A 277 16.84 -0.87 -22.58
CA PHE A 277 17.18 -0.49 -21.21
C PHE A 277 16.75 0.97 -21.04
N ASP A 278 15.83 1.22 -20.10
CA ASP A 278 15.36 2.56 -19.84
C ASP A 278 16.60 3.40 -19.46
N PRO A 279 17.03 4.35 -20.30
CA PRO A 279 18.24 5.13 -20.02
C PRO A 279 18.06 5.99 -18.77
N SER A 280 16.82 6.14 -18.27
CA SER A 280 16.50 6.79 -17.01
C SER A 280 16.58 5.86 -15.79
N ALA A 281 16.87 4.56 -15.92
CA ALA A 281 17.05 3.64 -14.80
C ALA A 281 18.07 4.13 -13.74
N PRO A 282 19.20 4.78 -14.09
CA PRO A 282 20.08 5.42 -13.10
C PRO A 282 19.39 6.56 -12.34
N THR A 283 18.43 7.26 -12.95
CA THR A 283 17.67 8.35 -12.32
C THR A 283 16.60 7.83 -11.34
N HIS A 284 16.19 6.57 -11.47
CA HIS A 284 15.30 5.89 -10.52
C HIS A 284 16.05 5.24 -9.34
N SER A 285 17.38 5.23 -9.38
CA SER A 285 18.23 4.70 -8.32
C SER A 285 18.47 5.78 -7.27
N ILE A 286 18.30 5.47 -5.98
CA ILE A 286 18.40 6.46 -4.90
C ILE A 286 19.75 6.33 -4.20
N PRO A 287 20.69 7.27 -4.35
CA PRO A 287 21.89 7.31 -3.54
C PRO A 287 21.56 7.27 -2.03
N LEU A 288 22.34 6.51 -1.25
CA LEU A 288 22.13 6.33 0.19
C LEU A 288 21.94 7.66 0.95
N ARG A 289 22.67 8.71 0.54
CA ARG A 289 22.58 10.06 1.12
C ARG A 289 21.18 10.69 1.01
N TYR A 290 20.38 10.33 0.01
CA TYR A 290 19.04 10.88 -0.17
C TYR A 290 17.96 10.16 0.63
N LEU A 291 18.25 8.98 1.19
CA LEU A 291 17.33 8.32 2.14
C LEU A 291 17.17 9.13 3.44
N PHE A 292 18.17 9.95 3.78
CA PHE A 292 18.22 10.72 5.02
C PHE A 292 18.15 12.24 4.81
N LYS A 293 18.30 12.72 3.57
CA LYS A 293 18.19 14.13 3.23
C LYS A 293 16.75 14.44 2.81
N ARG A 294 16.06 15.33 3.53
CA ARG A 294 14.85 15.98 3.01
C ARG A 294 15.26 16.69 1.73
N GLY A 295 14.71 16.27 0.60
CA GLY A 295 15.18 16.75 -0.69
C GLY A 295 14.96 18.25 -0.87
N ASP A 296 15.69 18.81 -1.81
CA ASP A 296 15.59 20.20 -2.22
C ASP A 296 14.36 20.35 -3.14
N ALA A 297 13.59 21.43 -2.98
CA ALA A 297 12.40 21.70 -3.78
C ALA A 297 12.69 21.81 -5.29
N SER A 298 13.96 21.95 -5.68
CA SER A 298 14.43 21.90 -7.07
C SER A 298 14.58 20.47 -7.64
N TYR A 299 14.55 19.43 -6.81
CA TYR A 299 14.68 18.01 -7.18
C TYR A 299 13.39 17.24 -6.91
N ILE A 300 12.29 17.72 -7.49
CA ILE A 300 10.92 17.23 -7.32
C ILE A 300 10.76 15.73 -7.74
N GLY A 301 11.77 15.11 -8.35
CA GLY A 301 11.75 13.70 -8.73
C GLY A 301 12.47 12.70 -7.80
N ILE A 302 13.28 13.15 -6.81
CA ILE A 302 14.26 12.26 -6.14
C ILE A 302 14.13 12.27 -4.60
N SER A 303 13.12 12.94 -4.06
CA SER A 303 13.01 13.20 -2.62
C SER A 303 12.25 12.09 -1.88
N PHE A 304 12.78 10.87 -1.85
CA PHE A 304 12.24 9.78 -1.02
C PHE A 304 12.69 9.89 0.44
N TYR A 305 12.21 10.93 1.13
CA TYR A 305 12.44 11.05 2.56
C TYR A 305 11.49 10.14 3.34
N ILE A 306 12.03 9.00 3.80
CA ILE A 306 11.29 7.98 4.57
C ILE A 306 10.95 8.49 5.99
N GLY A 307 11.60 9.57 6.44
CA GLY A 307 11.44 10.13 7.78
C GLY A 307 12.48 9.58 8.75
N PHE A 308 13.58 10.31 8.99
CA PHE A 308 14.63 9.90 9.93
C PHE A 308 14.05 9.62 11.33
N CYS A 309 13.10 10.44 11.78
CA CYS A 309 12.41 10.21 13.05
C CYS A 309 11.62 8.89 13.05
N ALA A 310 10.99 8.52 11.95
CA ALA A 310 10.25 7.25 11.85
C ALA A 310 11.21 6.05 11.89
N ILE A 311 12.32 6.12 11.15
CA ILE A 311 13.39 5.11 11.19
C ILE A 311 13.93 5.01 12.62
N PHE A 312 14.32 6.12 13.23
CA PHE A 312 14.85 6.15 14.59
C PHE A 312 13.87 5.57 15.62
N LEU A 313 12.61 6.00 15.62
CA LEU A 313 11.58 5.44 16.50
C LEU A 313 11.37 3.94 16.28
N SER A 314 11.44 3.48 15.03
CA SER A 314 11.29 2.06 14.72
C SER A 314 12.45 1.20 15.25
N ILE A 315 13.65 1.76 15.49
CA ILE A 315 14.80 1.04 16.08
C ILE A 315 14.46 0.62 17.51
N PHE A 316 13.75 1.48 18.25
CA PHE A 316 13.34 1.19 19.62
C PHE A 316 12.06 0.35 19.70
N ALA A 317 11.33 0.16 18.60
CA ALA A 317 10.09 -0.60 18.59
C ALA A 317 10.19 -2.04 19.17
N PRO A 318 11.26 -2.82 18.92
CA PRO A 318 11.41 -4.15 19.52
C PRO A 318 11.50 -4.13 21.06
N LEU A 319 11.95 -3.03 21.67
CA LEU A 319 12.08 -2.93 23.13
C LEU A 319 10.73 -2.87 23.84
N PHE A 320 9.71 -2.31 23.17
CA PHE A 320 8.38 -2.09 23.75
C PHE A 320 7.36 -3.17 23.41
N ARG A 321 7.75 -4.22 22.67
CA ARG A 321 6.83 -5.23 22.12
C ARG A 321 7.12 -6.62 22.68
N LYS A 322 6.06 -7.34 23.10
CA LYS A 322 6.16 -8.77 23.45
C LYS A 322 6.53 -9.62 22.24
N HIS A 323 5.95 -9.32 21.08
CA HIS A 323 6.19 -10.04 19.83
C HIS A 323 7.27 -9.37 18.99
N ARG A 324 8.53 -9.44 19.45
CA ARG A 324 9.69 -8.83 18.78
C ARG A 324 9.91 -9.31 17.35
N ALA A 325 9.55 -10.57 17.06
CA ALA A 325 9.64 -11.17 15.73
C ALA A 325 8.91 -10.37 14.64
N GLU A 326 7.80 -9.70 14.97
CA GLU A 326 7.05 -8.87 14.02
C GLU A 326 7.83 -7.61 13.65
N ALA A 327 8.42 -6.95 14.65
CA ALA A 327 9.23 -5.77 14.41
C ALA A 327 10.46 -6.11 13.56
N LEU A 328 11.10 -7.25 13.82
CA LEU A 328 12.23 -7.74 13.02
C LEU A 328 11.83 -8.09 11.59
N GLY A 329 10.65 -8.70 11.38
CA GLY A 329 10.12 -8.96 10.03
C GLY A 329 9.90 -7.67 9.23
N PHE A 330 9.31 -6.63 9.86
CA PHE A 330 9.16 -5.32 9.21
C PHE A 330 10.51 -4.67 8.91
N TRP A 331 11.45 -4.72 9.86
CA TRP A 331 12.80 -4.21 9.67
C TRP A 331 13.55 -4.88 8.52
N ALA A 332 13.48 -6.21 8.43
CA ALA A 332 14.09 -6.94 7.33
C ALA A 332 13.49 -6.51 5.98
N THR A 333 12.17 -6.35 5.92
CA THR A 333 11.48 -5.88 4.71
C THR A 333 11.88 -4.45 4.34
N LEU A 334 11.98 -3.54 5.32
CA LEU A 334 12.43 -2.17 5.13
C LEU A 334 13.88 -2.13 4.60
N LEU A 335 14.80 -2.84 5.25
CA LEU A 335 16.21 -2.87 4.84
C LEU A 335 16.39 -3.46 3.45
N PHE A 336 15.65 -4.54 3.14
CA PHE A 336 15.66 -5.12 1.80
C PHE A 336 15.12 -4.15 0.75
N GLY A 337 14.01 -3.46 1.04
CA GLY A 337 13.48 -2.41 0.17
C GLY A 337 14.47 -1.25 -0.04
N MET A 338 15.16 -0.82 1.03
CA MET A 338 16.21 0.20 0.94
C MET A 338 17.35 -0.27 0.03
N ILE A 339 17.84 -1.51 0.20
CA ILE A 339 18.91 -2.07 -0.63
C ILE A 339 18.50 -2.12 -2.11
N ILE A 340 17.28 -2.59 -2.42
CA ILE A 340 16.75 -2.59 -3.79
C ILE A 340 16.69 -1.17 -4.35
N SER A 341 16.21 -0.20 -3.56
CA SER A 341 16.04 1.18 -3.99
C SER A 341 17.36 1.90 -4.31
N LEU A 342 18.49 1.39 -3.82
CA LEU A 342 19.80 1.93 -4.19
C LEU A 342 20.11 1.72 -5.68
N GLY A 343 19.51 0.71 -6.31
CA GLY A 343 19.63 0.44 -7.74
C GLY A 343 21.08 0.41 -8.23
N THR A 344 21.37 1.16 -9.28
CA THR A 344 22.72 1.26 -9.91
C THR A 344 23.78 1.85 -8.99
N ASN A 345 23.42 2.42 -7.82
CA ASN A 345 24.38 2.85 -6.81
C ASN A 345 24.96 1.68 -5.99
N THR A 346 24.56 0.44 -6.29
CA THR A 346 25.12 -0.78 -5.68
C THR A 346 25.80 -1.68 -6.70
N PRO A 347 26.96 -2.29 -6.37
CA PRO A 347 27.65 -3.20 -7.29
C PRO A 347 26.80 -4.38 -7.75
N ILE A 348 25.90 -4.87 -6.89
CA ILE A 348 25.04 -6.02 -7.19
C ILE A 348 24.12 -5.79 -8.40
N TYR A 349 23.73 -4.54 -8.65
CA TYR A 349 22.78 -4.20 -9.72
C TYR A 349 23.38 -4.41 -11.11
N GLN A 350 24.70 -4.24 -11.26
CA GLN A 350 25.42 -4.51 -12.50
C GLN A 350 25.47 -6.00 -12.87
N HIS A 351 25.28 -6.87 -11.89
CA HIS A 351 25.29 -8.32 -12.07
C HIS A 351 23.90 -8.93 -12.26
N LEU A 352 22.84 -8.11 -12.26
CA LEU A 352 21.49 -8.61 -12.51
C LEU A 352 21.33 -8.91 -14.00
N PRO A 353 20.86 -10.13 -14.38
CA PRO A 353 20.71 -10.55 -15.79
C PRO A 353 19.83 -9.62 -16.64
N LEU A 354 18.94 -8.88 -16.00
CA LEU A 354 18.03 -7.90 -16.63
C LEU A 354 18.73 -6.58 -17.01
N ILE A 355 19.95 -6.36 -16.52
CA ILE A 355 20.71 -5.10 -16.65
C ILE A 355 22.02 -5.35 -17.38
N SER A 356 22.59 -6.56 -17.25
CA SER A 356 23.74 -6.99 -18.02
C SER A 356 23.35 -7.29 -19.47
N THR A 357 22.93 -6.26 -20.21
CA THR A 357 22.81 -6.31 -21.67
C THR A 357 23.90 -5.45 -22.30
N VAL A 358 25.15 -5.69 -21.90
CA VAL A 358 26.38 -5.49 -22.68
C VAL A 358 27.40 -6.51 -22.22
#